data_AF-A0A1C3H568-F1
#
_entry.id   AF-A0A1C3H568-F1
#
_cell.length_a   1.000
_cell.length_b   1.000
_cell.length_c   1.000
_cell.angle_alpha   90.00
_cell.angle_beta   90.00
_cell.angle_gamma   90.00
#
_symmetry.space_group_name_H-M   'P 1'
#
loop_
_entity.id
_entity.type
_entity.pdbx_description
1 polymer ?
#
loop_
_entity_poly.entity_id
_entity_poly.type
_entity_poly.pdbx_seq_one_letter_code
_entity_poly.pdbx_strand_id
1 'polypeptide(L)'
;MTLEVAHSFDYVLIRDQSLEDNVTDGSETLICAEDELDLAWFIEEEILLAMPMIAKHDDCSLPQTGARDPLPQAETHNPFAALKDLLETKEHSHGRSTES
;
A
#
# COMPACT_ATOMS: atom_id res chain seq x y z
N MET A 1 4.65 26.91 11.29
CA MET A 1 4.14 26.44 9.99
C MET A 1 2.80 25.77 10.24
N THR A 2 1.73 26.23 9.60
CA THR A 2 0.40 25.61 9.66
C THR A 2 0.18 24.85 8.35
N LEU A 3 -0.19 23.58 8.42
CA LEU A 3 -0.50 22.76 7.25
C LEU A 3 -2.01 22.75 7.07
N GLU A 4 -2.49 23.31 5.96
CA GLU A 4 -3.89 23.14 5.56
C GLU A 4 -4.06 21.79 4.86
N VAL A 5 -4.99 20.98 5.38
CA VAL A 5 -5.34 19.67 4.82
C VAL A 5 -6.79 19.77 4.36
N ALA A 6 -6.99 19.66 3.04
CA ALA A 6 -8.31 19.56 2.43
C ALA A 6 -8.43 18.14 1.86
N HIS A 7 -9.25 17.31 2.51
CA HIS A 7 -9.48 15.92 2.14
C HIS A 7 -10.98 15.63 2.19
N SER A 8 -11.48 14.92 1.17
CA SER A 8 -12.86 14.46 1.08
C SER A 8 -12.85 12.98 0.80
N PHE A 9 -13.65 12.23 1.54
CA PHE A 9 -13.78 10.79 1.43
C PHE A 9 -15.25 10.40 1.51
N ASP A 10 -15.60 9.33 0.81
CA ASP A 10 -16.95 8.75 0.77
C ASP A 10 -16.81 7.23 0.89
N TYR A 11 -17.30 6.68 2.01
CA TYR A 11 -17.20 5.25 2.31
C TYR A 11 -18.58 4.60 2.46
N VAL A 12 -18.69 3.37 1.98
CA VAL A 12 -19.80 2.46 2.29
C VAL A 12 -19.42 1.65 3.52
N LEU A 13 -20.22 1.76 4.59
CA LEU A 13 -20.01 0.95 5.79
C LEU A 13 -20.49 -0.48 5.55
N ILE A 14 -19.60 -1.45 5.76
CA ILE A 14 -19.90 -2.88 5.68
C ILE A 14 -19.58 -3.57 7.01
N ARG A 15 -20.22 -4.69 7.32
CA ARG A 15 -20.01 -5.40 8.60
C ARG A 15 -18.77 -6.29 8.59
N ASP A 16 -18.40 -6.80 7.43
CA ASP A 16 -17.28 -7.72 7.26
C ASP A 16 -16.85 -7.76 5.79
N GLN A 17 -15.68 -8.34 5.54
CA GLN A 17 -15.05 -8.41 4.22
C GLN A 17 -15.89 -9.11 3.15
N SER A 18 -16.75 -10.07 3.52
CA SER A 18 -17.54 -10.83 2.53
C SER A 18 -18.58 -9.96 1.81
N LEU A 19 -18.87 -8.78 2.37
CA LEU A 19 -19.82 -7.82 1.78
C LEU A 19 -19.18 -6.87 0.78
N GLU A 20 -17.85 -6.84 0.68
CA GLU A 20 -17.14 -5.93 -0.23
C GLU A 20 -17.50 -6.20 -1.69
N ASP A 21 -17.60 -7.48 -2.09
CA ASP A 21 -18.01 -7.90 -3.42
C ASP A 21 -19.46 -7.46 -3.79
N ASN A 22 -20.28 -7.13 -2.79
CA ASN A 22 -21.64 -6.63 -3.02
C ASN A 22 -21.67 -5.14 -3.38
N VAL A 23 -20.59 -4.40 -3.15
CA VAL A 23 -20.45 -2.98 -3.49
C VAL A 23 -19.97 -2.87 -4.94
N THR A 24 -20.92 -2.80 -5.88
CA THR A 24 -20.63 -2.90 -7.32
C THR A 24 -20.38 -1.58 -8.03
N ASP A 25 -20.60 -0.45 -7.35
CA ASP A 25 -20.45 0.89 -7.94
C ASP A 25 -19.02 1.43 -7.87
N GLY A 26 -18.09 0.64 -7.33
CA GLY A 26 -16.68 1.03 -7.17
C GLY A 26 -16.43 1.99 -6.00
N SER A 27 -17.41 2.16 -5.11
CA SER A 27 -17.23 2.92 -3.88
C SER A 27 -16.20 2.24 -2.96
N GLU A 28 -15.46 3.04 -2.21
CA GLU A 28 -14.60 2.53 -1.16
C GLU A 28 -15.43 2.00 0.01
N THR A 29 -14.95 0.95 0.68
CA THR A 29 -15.66 0.33 1.80
C THR A 29 -14.88 0.49 3.10
N LEU A 30 -15.61 0.64 4.20
CA LEU A 30 -15.06 0.68 5.55
C LEU A 30 -15.76 -0.38 6.40
N ILE A 31 -14.99 -1.30 6.97
CA ILE A 31 -15.54 -2.37 7.82
C ILE A 31 -15.84 -1.80 9.22
N CYS A 32 -17.13 -1.71 9.56
CA CYS A 32 -17.65 -1.38 10.88
C CYS A 32 -18.29 -2.63 11.49
N ALA A 33 -17.46 -3.50 12.05
CA ALA A 33 -17.89 -4.79 12.61
C ALA A 33 -18.86 -4.62 13.79
N GLU A 34 -18.62 -3.61 14.63
CA GLU A 34 -19.45 -3.27 15.79
C GLU A 34 -20.54 -2.27 15.42
N ASP A 35 -21.53 -2.09 16.30
CA ASP A 35 -22.63 -1.13 16.11
C ASP A 35 -22.20 0.35 16.27
N GLU A 36 -20.97 0.59 16.72
CA GLU A 36 -20.39 1.91 16.90
C GLU A 36 -19.10 2.05 16.09
N LEU A 37 -18.90 3.21 15.47
CA LEU A 37 -17.67 3.58 14.77
C LEU A 37 -16.86 4.57 15.61
N ASP A 38 -15.59 4.25 15.89
CA ASP A 38 -14.66 5.21 16.48
C ASP A 38 -14.28 6.27 15.46
N LEU A 39 -15.00 7.40 15.51
CA LEU A 39 -14.77 8.53 14.63
C LEU A 39 -13.41 9.20 14.85
N ALA A 40 -12.85 9.15 16.06
CA ALA A 40 -11.56 9.79 16.34
C ALA A 40 -10.45 9.02 15.64
N TRP A 41 -10.46 7.68 15.78
CA TRP A 41 -9.55 6.81 15.05
C TRP A 41 -9.72 6.94 13.53
N PHE A 42 -10.96 6.88 13.03
CA PHE A 42 -11.20 6.95 11.58
C PHE A 42 -10.74 8.28 10.97
N ILE A 43 -11.03 9.42 11.62
CA ILE A 43 -10.57 10.72 11.15
C ILE A 43 -9.05 10.84 11.21
N GLU A 44 -8.38 10.23 12.20
CA GLU A 44 -6.92 10.18 12.27
C GLU A 44 -6.32 9.47 11.06
N GLU A 45 -6.84 8.31 10.69
CA GLU A 45 -6.40 7.57 9.49
C GLU A 45 -6.56 8.42 8.22
N GLU A 46 -7.71 9.08 8.05
CA GLU A 46 -7.95 9.97 6.90
C GLU A 46 -7.00 11.17 6.87
N ILE A 47 -6.67 11.75 8.04
CA ILE A 47 -5.69 12.82 8.13
C ILE A 47 -4.30 12.30 7.75
N LEU A 48 -3.90 11.12 8.24
CA LEU A 48 -2.62 10.51 7.90
C LEU A 48 -2.49 10.25 6.40
N LEU A 49 -3.55 9.77 5.75
CA LEU A 49 -3.59 9.56 4.29
C LEU A 49 -3.52 10.88 3.51
N ALA A 50 -4.15 11.93 4.03
CA ALA A 50 -4.12 13.26 3.43
C ALA A 50 -2.78 14.00 3.67
N MET A 51 -1.96 13.54 4.62
CA MET A 51 -0.69 14.17 4.94
C MET A 51 0.35 13.99 3.82
N PRO A 52 1.21 14.99 3.59
CA PRO A 52 2.34 14.84 2.68
C PRO A 52 3.26 13.69 3.12
N MET A 53 3.62 12.80 2.20
CA MET A 53 4.60 11.71 2.46
C MET A 53 5.95 12.22 2.95
N ILE A 54 6.32 13.46 2.60
CA ILE A 54 7.57 14.10 3.00
C ILE A 54 7.21 15.32 3.85
N ALA A 55 7.87 15.43 5.01
CA ALA A 55 7.74 16.59 5.87
C ALA A 55 8.04 17.88 5.08
N LYS A 56 7.07 18.79 5.04
CA LYS A 56 7.27 20.13 4.49
C LYS A 56 8.01 20.96 5.53
N HIS A 57 9.20 21.44 5.20
CA HIS A 57 9.98 22.37 6.01
C HIS A 57 10.40 23.57 5.16
N ASP A 58 10.55 24.74 5.79
CA ASP A 58 10.82 26.00 5.09
C ASP A 58 12.14 25.97 4.29
N ASP A 59 13.13 25.22 4.77
CA ASP A 59 14.37 24.93 4.07
C ASP A 59 14.39 23.46 3.60
N CYS A 60 13.73 23.18 2.47
CA CYS A 60 13.69 21.86 1.84
C CYS A 60 14.89 21.58 0.93
N SER A 61 16.02 22.26 1.18
CA SER A 61 17.27 22.02 0.48
C SER A 61 17.85 20.69 0.94
N LEU A 62 17.92 19.69 0.05
CA LEU A 62 18.73 18.52 0.32
C LEU A 62 20.19 18.96 0.56
N PRO A 63 20.87 18.47 1.61
CA PRO A 63 22.29 18.74 1.79
C PRO A 63 23.03 18.31 0.51
N GLN A 64 23.64 19.25 -0.20
CA GLN A 64 24.40 18.95 -1.43
C GLN A 64 25.67 18.10 -1.17
N THR A 65 25.87 17.65 0.07
CA THR A 65 27.02 16.85 0.50
C THR A 65 26.94 15.38 0.11
N GLY A 66 25.78 14.89 -0.37
CA GLY A 66 25.56 13.45 -0.64
C GLY A 66 25.43 13.04 -2.11
N ALA A 67 25.36 13.96 -3.07
CA ALA A 67 24.98 13.66 -4.46
C ALA A 67 26.00 14.10 -5.51
N ARG A 68 27.28 14.19 -5.16
CA ARG A 68 28.35 14.52 -6.12
C ARG A 68 29.02 13.30 -6.72
N ASP A 69 29.05 12.21 -5.98
CA ASP A 69 29.52 10.94 -6.51
C ASP A 69 28.35 10.22 -7.17
N PRO A 70 28.54 9.67 -8.38
CA PRO A 70 27.62 8.68 -8.92
C PRO A 70 27.40 7.62 -7.83
N LEU A 71 26.14 7.33 -7.51
CA LEU A 71 25.83 6.15 -6.71
C LEU A 71 26.62 4.99 -7.32
N PRO A 72 27.40 4.23 -6.53
CA PRO A 72 28.10 3.07 -7.06
C PRO A 72 27.07 2.24 -7.81
N GLN A 73 27.31 1.99 -9.09
CA GLN A 73 26.42 1.17 -9.89
C GLN A 73 26.19 -0.10 -9.10
N ALA A 74 24.96 -0.30 -8.63
CA ALA A 74 24.60 -1.52 -7.94
C ALA A 74 25.00 -2.64 -8.88
N GLU A 75 25.88 -3.54 -8.44
CA GLU A 75 26.19 -4.72 -9.22
C GLU A 75 24.87 -5.34 -9.62
N THR A 76 24.73 -5.69 -10.90
CA THR A 76 23.52 -6.27 -11.48
C THR A 76 23.35 -7.71 -10.98
N HIS A 77 23.40 -7.93 -9.67
CA HIS A 77 23.01 -9.17 -9.06
C HIS A 77 21.49 -9.16 -9.05
N ASN A 78 20.88 -9.88 -9.99
CA ASN A 78 19.44 -10.07 -10.01
C ASN A 78 19.04 -10.81 -8.72
N PRO A 79 18.41 -10.13 -7.74
CA PRO A 79 18.09 -10.73 -6.44
C PRO A 79 17.04 -11.85 -6.55
N PHE A 80 16.42 -11.96 -7.73
CA PHE A 80 15.39 -12.93 -8.05
C PHE A 80 15.88 -14.01 -9.02
N ALA A 81 17.18 -14.12 -9.30
CA ALA A 81 17.73 -15.15 -10.19
C ALA A 81 17.34 -16.58 -9.75
N ALA A 82 17.25 -16.81 -8.43
CA ALA A 82 16.86 -18.09 -7.85
C ALA A 82 15.34 -18.41 -7.98
N LEU A 83 14.49 -17.45 -8.37
CA LEU A 83 13.05 -17.71 -8.53
C LEU A 83 12.73 -18.51 -9.79
N LYS A 84 13.64 -18.54 -10.78
CA LYS A 84 13.45 -19.32 -12.00
C LYS A 84 13.23 -20.80 -11.70
N ASP A 85 14.04 -21.37 -10.82
CA ASP A 85 13.98 -22.80 -10.48
C ASP A 85 12.68 -23.14 -9.71
N LEU A 86 12.17 -22.19 -8.91
CA LEU A 86 10.90 -22.32 -8.19
C LEU A 86 9.70 -22.26 -9.14
N LEU A 87 9.75 -21.41 -10.16
CA LEU A 87 8.74 -21.34 -11.22
C LEU A 87 8.71 -22.65 -12.03
N GLU A 88 9.86 -23.14 -12.48
CA GLU A 88 9.95 -24.41 -13.24
C GLU A 88 9.48 -25.63 -12.40
N THR A 89 9.79 -25.65 -11.10
CA THR A 89 9.32 -26.70 -10.18
C THR A 89 7.80 -26.63 -9.95
N LYS A 90 7.23 -25.42 -9.87
CA LYS A 90 5.79 -25.22 -9.73
C LYS A 90 5.04 -25.75 -10.96
N GLU A 91 5.53 -25.45 -12.17
CA GLU A 91 4.95 -25.96 -13.43
C GLU A 91 4.97 -27.49 -13.51
N HIS A 92 6.06 -28.15 -13.06
CA HIS A 92 6.14 -29.61 -13.04
C HIS A 92 5.31 -30.28 -11.93
N SER A 93 5.04 -29.60 -10.82
CA SER A 93 4.25 -30.14 -9.70
C SER A 93 2.73 -30.08 -9.94
N HIS A 94 2.24 -29.15 -10.77
CA HIS A 94 0.82 -29.06 -11.15
C HIS A 94 0.37 -30.09 -12.20
N GLY A 95 1.30 -30.82 -12.83
CA GLY A 95 0.99 -31.85 -13.83
C GLY A 95 0.72 -33.26 -13.29
N ARG A 96 0.73 -33.49 -11.97
CA ARG A 96 0.63 -34.85 -11.39
C ARG A 96 -0.41 -34.98 -10.29
N SER A 97 -1.60 -34.43 -10.51
CA SER A 97 -2.78 -34.67 -9.67
C SER A 97 -4.08 -34.67 -10.48
N THR A 98 -4.10 -35.44 -11.57
CA THR A 98 -5.34 -35.99 -12.13
C THR A 98 -5.02 -37.40 -12.63
N GLU A 99 -5.09 -38.40 -11.76
CA GLU A 99 -5.42 -39.80 -12.07
C GLU A 99 -5.13 -40.68 -10.84
N SER A 100 -6.16 -40.92 -10.04
CA SER A 100 -6.51 -42.21 -9.42
C SER A 100 -7.90 -42.11 -8.79
#